data_AF-A0AAW1EKW7-F1
#
_entry.id   AF-A0AAW1EKW7-F1
#
_cell.length_a   1.000
_cell.length_b   1.000
_cell.length_c   1.000
_cell.angle_alpha   90.00
_cell.angle_beta   90.00
_cell.angle_gamma   90.00
#
_symmetry.space_group_name_H-M   'P 1'
#
loop_
_entity.id
_entity.type
_entity.pdbx_description
1 polymer ?
#
loop_
_entity_poly.entity_id
_entity_poly.type
_entity_poly.pdbx_seq_one_letter_code
_entity_poly.pdbx_strand_id
1 'polypeptide(L)'
;MKAVNDRCMALCSQIKQLQQESRDFQDEITEIQKKRLEMKRLTHEKMKEMDELMSKTGNPDTGKYKAVLEKGQANLEKYKKMTVMTQNVLRGILLACKINWLDDPKLRDIVMTLEEIPISD
;
A
#
# COMPACT_ATOMS: atom_id res chain seq x y z
N MET A 1 43.81 -4.34 -42.61
CA MET A 1 44.35 -3.90 -41.30
C MET A 1 43.63 -2.66 -40.74
N LYS A 2 43.50 -1.56 -41.47
CA LYS A 2 42.88 -0.30 -40.98
C LYS A 2 41.47 -0.47 -40.38
N ALA A 3 40.54 -1.12 -41.09
CA ALA A 3 39.16 -1.31 -40.62
C ALA A 3 39.03 -2.11 -39.31
N VAL A 4 39.94 -3.07 -39.07
CA VAL A 4 39.97 -3.85 -37.83
C VAL A 4 40.47 -2.98 -36.68
N ASN A 5 41.51 -2.18 -36.93
CA ASN A 5 42.03 -1.23 -35.96
C ASN A 5 40.98 -0.17 -35.56
N ASP A 6 40.25 0.37 -36.54
CA ASP A 6 39.18 1.35 -36.29
C ASP A 6 38.05 0.75 -35.45
N ARG A 7 37.66 -0.51 -35.73
CA ARG A 7 36.67 -1.25 -34.94
C ARG A 7 37.14 -1.52 -33.51
N CYS A 8 38.40 -1.91 -33.32
CA CYS A 8 38.97 -2.09 -31.98
C CYS A 8 38.96 -0.79 -31.18
N MET A 9 39.33 0.34 -31.81
CA MET A 9 39.31 1.65 -31.16
C MET A 9 37.89 2.08 -30.76
N ALA A 10 36.90 1.86 -31.63
CA ALA A 10 35.50 2.14 -31.33
C ALA A 10 34.99 1.31 -30.13
N LEU A 11 35.29 0.01 -30.10
CA LEU A 11 34.93 -0.86 -28.99
C LEU A 11 35.62 -0.43 -27.68
N CYS A 12 36.91 -0.10 -27.72
CA CYS A 12 37.63 0.40 -26.55
C CYS A 12 37.03 1.71 -26.01
N SER A 13 36.58 2.59 -26.90
CA SER A 13 35.88 3.83 -26.52
C SER A 13 34.55 3.54 -25.83
N GLN A 14 33.74 2.63 -26.38
CA GLN A 14 32.47 2.21 -25.79
C GLN A 14 32.66 1.55 -24.43
N ILE A 15 33.66 0.68 -24.28
CA ILE A 15 34.00 0.06 -22.99
C ILE A 15 34.37 1.13 -21.96
N LYS A 16 35.19 2.10 -22.33
CA LYS A 16 35.57 3.20 -21.42
C LYS A 16 34.36 4.03 -21.00
N GLN A 17 33.45 4.32 -21.93
CA GLN A 17 32.23 5.05 -21.64
C GLN A 17 31.34 4.28 -20.66
N LEU A 18 31.06 3.01 -20.93
CA LEU A 18 30.26 2.16 -20.04
C LEU A 18 30.89 2.01 -18.66
N GLN A 19 32.22 1.92 -18.59
CA GLN A 19 32.94 1.90 -17.31
C GLN A 19 32.81 3.20 -16.53
N GLN A 20 32.73 4.35 -17.21
CA GLN A 20 32.51 5.63 -16.56
C GLN A 20 31.07 5.72 -16.04
N GLU A 21 30.08 5.42 -16.89
CA GLU A 21 28.67 5.42 -16.51
C GLU A 21 28.41 4.48 -15.32
N SER A 22 29.04 3.30 -15.32
CA SER A 22 28.94 2.36 -14.19
C SER A 22 29.50 2.93 -12.89
N ARG A 23 30.57 3.74 -12.94
CA ARG A 23 31.12 4.40 -11.74
C ARG A 23 30.18 5.50 -11.26
N ASP A 24 29.67 6.30 -12.18
CA ASP A 24 28.75 7.41 -11.86
C ASP A 24 27.47 6.86 -11.20
N PHE A 25 26.91 5.76 -11.71
CA PHE A 25 25.77 5.09 -11.07
C PHE A 25 26.10 4.52 -9.69
N GLN A 26 27.30 3.98 -9.50
CA GLN A 26 27.71 3.46 -8.20
C GLN A 26 27.84 4.57 -7.15
N ASP A 27 28.32 5.74 -7.55
CA ASP A 27 28.38 6.93 -6.70
C ASP A 27 26.97 7.43 -6.35
N GLU A 28 26.06 7.48 -7.32
CA GLU A 28 24.66 7.87 -7.09
C GLU A 28 23.95 6.91 -6.12
N ILE A 29 24.13 5.60 -6.30
CA ILE A 29 23.61 4.58 -5.38
C ILE A 29 24.13 4.81 -3.95
N THR A 30 25.41 5.12 -3.82
CA THR A 30 26.05 5.38 -2.52
C THR A 30 25.44 6.61 -1.85
N GLU A 31 25.20 7.69 -2.59
CA GLU A 31 24.55 8.90 -2.06
C GLU A 31 23.09 8.65 -1.66
N ILE A 32 22.34 7.87 -2.44
CA ILE A 32 20.98 7.46 -2.09
C ILE A 32 20.97 6.64 -0.79
N GLN A 33 21.93 5.73 -0.60
CA GLN A 33 22.04 4.94 0.61
C GLN A 33 22.36 5.80 1.84
N LYS A 34 23.25 6.80 1.72
CA LYS A 34 23.52 7.77 2.80
C LYS A 34 22.27 8.55 3.18
N LYS A 35 21.54 9.09 2.21
CA LYS A 35 20.27 9.82 2.43
C LYS A 35 19.24 8.93 3.13
N ARG A 36 19.13 7.66 2.70
CA ARG A 36 18.23 6.68 3.32
C ARG A 36 18.58 6.43 4.80
N LEU A 37 19.87 6.31 5.12
CA LEU A 37 20.31 6.10 6.50
C LEU A 37 19.97 7.30 7.38
N GLU A 38 20.20 8.52 6.87
CA GLU A 38 19.89 9.74 7.61
C GLU A 38 18.38 9.89 7.84
N MET A 39 17.55 9.59 6.84
CA MET A 39 16.09 9.56 7.01
C MET A 39 15.64 8.55 8.07
N LYS A 40 16.26 7.36 8.13
CA LYS A 40 15.97 6.37 9.20
C LYS A 40 16.32 6.93 10.58
N ARG A 41 17.46 7.61 10.70
CA ARG A 41 17.90 8.25 11.95
C ARG A 41 16.92 9.32 12.41
N LEU A 42 16.57 10.24 11.50
CA LEU A 42 15.61 11.32 11.77
C LEU A 42 14.22 10.79 12.13
N THR A 43 13.75 9.75 11.44
CA THR A 43 12.45 9.11 11.75
C THR A 43 12.45 8.54 13.17
N HIS A 44 13.54 7.86 13.56
CA HIS A 44 13.67 7.30 14.90
C HIS A 44 13.71 8.40 15.98
N GLU A 45 14.44 9.48 15.74
CA GLU A 45 14.50 10.64 16.63
C GLU A 45 13.13 11.31 16.81
N LYS A 46 12.39 11.51 15.72
CA LYS A 46 11.03 12.08 15.76
C LYS A 46 10.03 11.17 16.46
N MET A 47 10.15 9.85 16.29
CA MET A 47 9.32 8.89 17.03
C MET A 47 9.59 9.00 18.53
N LYS A 48 10.86 9.08 18.94
CA LYS A 48 11.24 9.25 20.34
C LYS A 48 10.71 10.57 20.92
N GLU A 49 10.83 11.68 20.19
CA GLU A 49 10.24 12.97 20.59
C GLU A 49 8.72 12.87 20.76
N MET A 50 8.02 12.16 19.87
CA MET A 50 6.57 11.95 19.95
C MET A 50 6.18 11.12 21.18
N ASP A 51 6.91 10.05 21.47
CA ASP A 51 6.70 9.22 22.66
C ASP A 51 6.95 10.02 23.95
N GLU A 52 8.03 10.82 23.98
CA GLU A 52 8.31 11.71 25.10
C GLU A 52 7.22 12.77 25.28
N LEU A 53 6.73 13.37 24.19
CA LEU A 53 5.62 14.33 24.24
C LEU A 53 4.35 13.66 24.76
N MET A 54 3.98 12.49 24.23
CA MET A 54 2.82 11.72 24.70
C MET A 54 2.91 11.38 26.19
N SER A 55 4.10 11.03 26.69
CA SER A 55 4.30 10.75 28.12
C SER A 55 4.15 12.01 28.99
N LYS A 56 4.57 13.17 28.49
CA LYS A 56 4.46 14.47 29.18
C LYS A 56 3.06 15.08 29.10
N THR A 57 2.34 14.85 28.00
CA THR A 57 0.97 15.33 27.77
C THR A 57 -0.09 14.29 28.16
N GLY A 58 0.28 13.28 28.95
CA GLY A 58 -0.59 12.22 29.43
C GLY A 58 -1.73 12.76 30.31
N ASN A 59 -2.72 13.39 29.68
CA ASN A 59 -3.97 13.75 30.29
C ASN A 59 -4.74 12.44 30.58
N PRO A 60 -5.23 12.18 31.80
CA PRO A 60 -5.97 10.96 32.14
C PRO A 60 -7.19 10.68 31.25
N ASP A 61 -7.68 11.67 30.50
CA ASP A 61 -8.75 11.50 29.53
C ASP A 61 -8.30 10.88 28.19
N THR A 62 -7.02 10.90 27.82
CA THR A 62 -6.54 10.29 26.57
C THR A 62 -6.80 8.78 26.53
N GLY A 63 -6.71 8.10 27.69
CA GLY A 63 -7.08 6.69 27.81
C GLY A 63 -8.57 6.43 27.60
N LYS A 64 -9.44 7.34 28.06
CA LYS A 64 -10.89 7.25 27.83
C LYS A 64 -11.26 7.52 26.38
N TYR A 65 -10.69 8.56 25.76
CA TYR A 65 -10.90 8.84 24.34
C TYR A 65 -10.41 7.70 23.45
N LYS A 66 -9.23 7.13 23.76
CA LYS A 66 -8.71 5.95 23.07
C LYS A 66 -9.64 4.74 23.19
N ALA A 67 -10.11 4.42 24.40
CA ALA A 67 -11.02 3.30 24.62
C ALA A 67 -12.37 3.48 23.90
N VAL A 68 -12.91 4.71 23.88
CA VAL A 68 -14.16 5.03 23.14
C VAL A 68 -13.94 4.87 21.64
N LEU A 69 -12.80 5.32 21.10
CA LEU A 69 -12.46 5.21 19.69
C LEU A 69 -12.25 3.75 19.28
N GLU A 70 -11.50 2.97 20.07
CA GLU A 70 -11.29 1.53 19.85
C GLU A 70 -12.62 0.76 19.88
N LYS A 71 -13.51 1.06 20.84
CA LYS A 71 -14.85 0.47 20.90
C LYS A 71 -15.70 0.87 19.69
N GLY A 72 -15.62 2.13 19.24
CA GLY A 72 -16.30 2.61 18.04
C GLY A 72 -15.84 1.86 16.79
N GLN A 73 -14.53 1.71 16.62
CA GLN A 73 -13.93 0.99 15.50
C GLN A 73 -14.28 -0.51 15.52
N ALA A 74 -14.21 -1.16 16.69
CA ALA A 74 -14.60 -2.56 16.83
C ALA A 74 -16.07 -2.79 16.50
N ASN A 75 -16.96 -1.87 16.92
CA ASN A 75 -18.37 -1.92 16.56
C ASN A 75 -18.58 -1.73 15.05
N LEU A 76 -17.88 -0.76 14.44
CA LEU A 76 -17.97 -0.50 13.01
C LEU A 76 -17.55 -1.73 12.19
N GLU A 77 -16.41 -2.35 12.53
CA GLU A 77 -15.93 -3.57 11.86
C GLU A 77 -16.90 -4.75 12.05
N LYS A 78 -17.48 -4.89 13.25
CA LYS A 78 -18.53 -5.90 13.49
C LYS A 78 -19.73 -5.69 12.57
N TYR A 79 -20.24 -4.46 12.46
CA TYR A 79 -21.40 -4.17 11.60
C TYR A 79 -21.06 -4.31 10.11
N LYS A 80 -19.87 -3.86 9.68
CA LYS A 80 -19.37 -4.06 8.31
C LYS A 80 -19.33 -5.54 7.94
N LYS A 81 -18.76 -6.38 8.81
CA LYS A 81 -18.71 -7.85 8.60
C LYS A 81 -20.11 -8.46 8.54
N MET A 82 -21.02 -8.04 9.43
CA MET A 82 -22.40 -8.52 9.44
C MET A 82 -23.14 -8.17 8.13
N THR A 83 -22.97 -6.94 7.63
CA THR A 83 -23.55 -6.49 6.37
C THR A 83 -23.04 -7.34 5.21
N VAL A 84 -21.72 -7.54 5.10
CA VAL A 84 -21.12 -8.37 4.04
C VAL A 84 -21.63 -9.81 4.11
N MET A 85 -21.69 -10.41 5.30
CA MET A 85 -22.24 -11.77 5.46
C MET A 85 -23.70 -11.86 5.01
N THR A 86 -24.52 -10.88 5.40
CA THR A 86 -25.94 -10.82 5.02
C THR A 86 -26.12 -10.69 3.51
N GLN A 87 -25.31 -9.83 2.87
CA GLN A 87 -25.30 -9.66 1.42
C GLN A 87 -24.90 -10.94 0.69
N ASN A 88 -23.84 -11.61 1.15
CA ASN A 88 -23.36 -12.87 0.57
C ASN A 88 -24.42 -13.99 0.67
N VAL A 89 -25.10 -14.11 1.81
CA VAL A 89 -26.19 -15.07 1.99
C VAL A 89 -27.35 -14.75 1.05
N LEU A 90 -27.76 -13.48 0.95
CA LEU A 90 -28.84 -13.07 0.04
C LEU A 90 -28.49 -13.37 -1.42
N ARG A 91 -27.25 -13.08 -1.84
CA ARG A 91 -26.76 -13.40 -3.19
C ARG A 91 -26.81 -14.90 -3.45
N GLY A 92 -26.33 -15.72 -2.51
CA GLY A 92 -26.39 -17.18 -2.61
C GLY A 92 -27.83 -17.70 -2.78
N ILE A 93 -28.77 -17.15 -2.02
CA ILE A 93 -30.20 -17.49 -2.14
C ILE A 93 -30.73 -17.09 -3.52
N LEU A 94 -30.49 -15.86 -3.97
CA LEU A 94 -30.97 -15.37 -5.26
C LEU A 94 -30.42 -16.17 -6.44
N LEU A 95 -29.15 -16.58 -6.39
CA LEU A 95 -28.53 -17.44 -7.41
C LEU A 95 -29.08 -18.87 -7.39
N ALA A 96 -29.39 -19.42 -6.21
CA ALA A 96 -29.93 -20.78 -6.06
C ALA A 96 -31.42 -20.87 -6.39
N CYS A 97 -32.18 -19.79 -6.17
CA CYS A 97 -33.56 -19.71 -6.57
C CYS A 97 -33.64 -19.71 -8.11
N LYS A 98 -34.44 -20.61 -8.68
CA LYS A 98 -34.78 -20.63 -10.13
C LYS A 98 -35.69 -19.45 -10.53
N ILE A 99 -35.47 -18.28 -9.95
CA ILE A 99 -36.11 -17.02 -10.31
C ILE A 99 -35.30 -16.48 -11.49
N ASN A 100 -35.98 -15.99 -12.53
CA ASN A 100 -35.33 -15.39 -13.68
C ASN A 100 -34.81 -13.97 -13.36
N TRP A 101 -33.85 -13.89 -12.45
CA TRP A 101 -33.29 -12.62 -11.97
C TRP A 101 -32.48 -11.89 -13.06
N LEU A 102 -32.01 -12.59 -14.08
CA LEU A 102 -31.25 -12.01 -15.18
C LEU A 102 -32.13 -11.16 -16.10
N ASP A 103 -33.36 -11.63 -16.35
CA ASP A 103 -34.32 -10.96 -17.23
C ASP A 103 -35.20 -9.94 -16.50
N ASP A 104 -35.25 -9.97 -15.16
CA ASP A 104 -35.86 -8.91 -14.36
C ASP A 104 -34.82 -7.81 -14.05
N PRO A 105 -34.95 -6.60 -14.63
CA PRO A 105 -33.95 -5.54 -14.47
C PRO A 105 -33.82 -5.03 -13.03
N LYS A 106 -34.87 -5.13 -12.20
CA LYS A 106 -34.79 -4.72 -10.78
C LYS A 106 -34.05 -5.77 -9.96
N LEU A 107 -34.33 -7.05 -10.20
CA LEU A 107 -33.60 -8.13 -9.53
C LEU A 107 -32.14 -8.18 -9.96
N ARG A 108 -31.85 -7.97 -11.25
CA ARG A 108 -30.49 -7.85 -11.76
C ARG A 108 -29.71 -6.73 -11.07
N ASP A 109 -30.32 -5.55 -10.92
CA ASP A 109 -29.70 -4.41 -10.24
C ASP A 109 -29.37 -4.73 -8.77
N ILE A 110 -30.30 -5.36 -8.05
CA ILE A 110 -30.08 -5.83 -6.68
C ILE A 110 -28.97 -6.88 -6.61
N VAL A 111 -28.92 -7.84 -7.53
CA VAL A 111 -27.87 -8.88 -7.54
C VAL A 111 -26.49 -8.30 -7.85
N MET A 112 -26.40 -7.36 -8.80
CA MET A 112 -25.15 -6.72 -9.22
C MET A 112 -24.59 -5.78 -8.14
N THR A 113 -25.45 -5.03 -7.45
CA THR A 113 -25.02 -4.14 -6.35
C THR A 113 -24.55 -4.89 -5.10
N LEU A 114 -24.90 -6.17 -4.96
CA LEU A 114 -24.35 -7.05 -3.92
C LEU A 114 -22.91 -7.53 -4.21
N GLU A 115 -22.36 -7.26 -5.40
CA GLU A 115 -21.00 -7.70 -5.77
C GLU A 115 -19.89 -6.81 -5.19
N GLU A 116 -20.19 -5.57 -4.79
CA GLU A 116 -19.18 -4.57 -4.44
C GLU A 116 -19.43 -3.93 -3.06
N ILE A 117 -18.94 -4.57 -2.00
CA ILE A 117 -18.42 -3.82 -0.85
C ILE A 117 -16.96 -4.22 -0.68
N PRO A 118 -15.99 -3.38 -1.12
CA PRO A 118 -14.60 -3.69 -0.92
C PRO A 118 -14.30 -3.78 0.58
N ILE A 119 -13.78 -4.93 1.00
CA ILE A 119 -13.08 -5.07 2.27
C ILE A 119 -11.77 -4.32 2.05
N SER A 120 -11.72 -3.04 2.42
CA SER A 120 -10.42 -2.38 2.55
C SER A 120 -9.63 -3.14 3.61
N ASP A 121 -8.54 -3.76 3.19
CA ASP A 121 -7.48 -4.32 4.05
C ASP A 121 -6.84 -3.21 4.91
#